data_AF-A0A8D0Q4D1-F1
#
_entry.id   AF-A0A8D0Q4D1-F1
#
_cell.length_a   1.000
_cell.length_b   1.000
_cell.length_c   1.000
_cell.angle_alpha   90.00
_cell.angle_beta   90.00
_cell.angle_gamma   90.00
#
_symmetry.space_group_name_H-M   'P 1'
#
loop_
_entity.id
_entity.type
_entity.pdbx_description
1 polymer ?
#
loop_
_entity_poly.entity_id
_entity_poly.type
_entity_poly.pdbx_seq_one_letter_code
_entity_poly.pdbx_strand_id
1 'polypeptide(L)'
;PEALAPIFPSPQGGAAWLQPWLPLSWGDQQPLLPADWATFAVGPGHGVQLRSGRLLVPAYTYRVDRRECFGKICRTSPHSFAFYSDDHGRTWHHGGLVPNLRSGECQLAVVDGGQAGGILYCNARSPLGSRVQALSEDEGTSFLPGELVPSLAETARGCQGSIVGFPAPLSSRPRDEGWSVGPRNAPDPPRFCPGVQEPPGESAGDMGPGRGLSGPEECWPGPGDPGPGLSGNRGARTPELLGPPVTLSQSPTWLLYSHPVGRRARLHMGIRLSRSPLDPHSWTEPWVIYEGPSGYSDLASIGPSPGGVLAFACVYESGARVSFEEISFCMFSLREVLGNVRAGAGLPSLGSKPREHCQPS
;
A
#
# COMPACT_ATOMS: atom_id res chain seq x y z
N PRO A 1 24.46 -19.55 17.29
CA PRO A 1 23.51 -18.64 17.95
C PRO A 1 22.13 -18.76 17.28
N GLU A 2 21.15 -19.31 17.99
CA GLU A 2 19.76 -19.22 17.56
C GLU A 2 19.34 -17.76 17.72
N ALA A 3 19.06 -17.10 16.61
CA ALA A 3 18.44 -15.78 16.63
C ALA A 3 16.94 -15.99 16.81
N LEU A 4 16.39 -15.50 17.92
CA LEU A 4 15.01 -15.75 18.34
C LEU A 4 14.21 -14.45 18.30
N ALA A 5 13.00 -14.51 17.76
CA ALA A 5 12.01 -13.42 17.80
C ALA A 5 10.84 -13.85 18.70
N PRO A 6 10.87 -13.55 20.01
CA PRO A 6 9.80 -13.94 20.94
C PRO A 6 8.54 -13.11 20.70
N ILE A 7 7.38 -13.77 20.72
CA ILE A 7 6.07 -13.12 20.57
C ILE A 7 5.36 -13.11 21.92
N PHE A 8 4.89 -11.93 22.33
CA PHE A 8 4.10 -11.71 23.54
C PHE A 8 2.73 -11.13 23.16
N PRO A 9 1.63 -11.90 23.16
CA PRO A 9 0.32 -11.32 22.92
C PRO A 9 -0.34 -10.76 24.17
N SER A 10 -1.22 -9.79 23.97
CA SER A 10 -2.09 -9.24 25.01
C SER A 10 -3.57 -9.48 24.65
N PRO A 11 -4.28 -10.38 25.35
CA PRO A 11 -5.72 -10.55 25.19
C PRO A 11 -6.54 -9.40 25.83
N GLN A 12 -5.87 -8.46 26.50
CA GLN A 12 -6.48 -7.38 27.29
C GLN A 12 -6.05 -5.99 26.76
N GLY A 13 -5.92 -5.84 25.44
CA GLY A 13 -5.67 -4.54 24.79
C GLY A 13 -4.36 -3.85 25.20
N GLY A 14 -3.33 -4.62 25.55
CA GLY A 14 -2.01 -4.12 25.99
C GLY A 14 -1.85 -4.02 27.51
N ALA A 15 -2.91 -4.17 28.31
CA ALA A 15 -2.85 -4.00 29.77
C ALA A 15 -2.05 -5.11 30.50
N ALA A 16 -2.02 -6.31 29.93
CA ALA A 16 -1.26 -7.45 30.44
C ALA A 16 -0.79 -8.35 29.30
N TRP A 17 0.39 -8.95 29.45
CA TRP A 17 1.06 -9.75 28.40
C TRP A 17 1.16 -11.21 28.82
N LEU A 18 0.93 -12.13 27.88
CA LEU A 18 1.19 -13.54 28.09
C LEU A 18 2.71 -13.81 28.11
N GLN A 19 3.10 -14.97 28.66
CA GLN A 19 4.48 -15.44 28.57
C GLN A 19 4.90 -15.58 27.10
N PRO A 20 6.17 -15.30 26.77
CA PRO A 20 6.63 -15.38 25.39
C PRO A 20 6.55 -16.81 24.90
N TRP A 21 6.08 -16.98 23.67
CA TRP A 21 6.39 -18.19 22.91
C TRP A 21 7.32 -17.86 21.75
N LEU A 22 8.15 -18.84 21.44
CA LEU A 22 8.74 -18.98 20.12
C LEU A 22 7.68 -19.64 19.24
N PRO A 23 7.51 -19.24 17.97
CA PRO A 23 6.64 -19.98 17.05
C PRO A 23 7.09 -21.45 17.02
N LEU A 24 6.20 -22.36 17.43
CA LEU A 24 6.52 -23.76 17.73
C LEU A 24 6.94 -24.57 16.49
N SER A 25 6.70 -24.03 15.29
CA SER A 25 7.11 -24.58 14.01
C SER A 25 7.25 -23.45 12.98
N TRP A 26 8.41 -23.33 12.34
CA TRP A 26 8.62 -22.55 11.11
C TRP A 26 8.14 -23.35 9.88
N GLY A 27 6.95 -23.93 9.99
CA GLY A 27 6.54 -25.12 9.23
C GLY A 27 7.36 -26.36 9.60
N ASP A 28 6.74 -27.54 9.57
CA ASP A 28 7.51 -28.78 9.70
C ASP A 28 8.49 -28.92 8.52
N GLN A 29 9.77 -29.13 8.82
CA GLN A 29 10.92 -29.39 7.93
C GLN A 29 11.82 -28.23 7.45
N GLN A 30 11.59 -26.96 7.80
CA GLN A 30 12.59 -25.90 7.51
C GLN A 30 13.45 -25.55 8.74
N PRO A 31 14.78 -25.33 8.58
CA PRO A 31 15.63 -24.86 9.67
C PRO A 31 15.17 -23.47 10.14
N LEU A 32 15.40 -23.16 11.42
CA LEU A 32 14.93 -21.95 12.09
C LEU A 32 15.18 -20.63 11.33
N LEU A 33 16.23 -20.58 10.50
CA LEU A 33 16.48 -19.57 9.46
C LEU A 33 17.26 -20.22 8.29
N PRO A 34 17.26 -19.62 7.08
CA PRO A 34 18.17 -20.01 6.02
C PRO A 34 19.65 -19.95 6.45
N ALA A 35 20.42 -20.98 6.10
CA ALA A 35 21.80 -21.13 6.57
C ALA A 35 22.77 -20.04 6.06
N ASP A 36 22.40 -19.29 5.02
CA ASP A 36 23.18 -18.16 4.50
C ASP A 36 22.88 -16.83 5.20
N TRP A 37 22.10 -16.80 6.29
CA TRP A 37 21.83 -15.60 7.09
C TRP A 37 22.80 -15.51 8.28
N ALA A 38 23.51 -14.37 8.41
CA ALA A 38 24.43 -14.12 9.52
C ALA A 38 23.73 -13.64 10.80
N THR A 39 22.66 -12.86 10.62
CA THR A 39 21.75 -12.36 11.68
C THR A 39 20.52 -11.74 11.02
N PHE A 40 19.42 -11.61 11.76
CA PHE A 40 18.22 -10.87 11.34
C PHE A 40 17.68 -10.01 12.48
N ALA A 41 16.79 -9.07 12.16
CA ALA A 41 15.95 -8.37 13.13
C ALA A 41 14.59 -8.01 12.51
N VAL A 42 13.61 -7.71 13.37
CA VAL A 42 12.26 -7.27 12.99
C VAL A 42 12.10 -5.75 13.09
N GLY A 43 11.33 -5.16 12.17
CA GLY A 43 11.01 -3.74 12.07
C GLY A 43 12.25 -2.82 12.15
N PRO A 44 12.34 -1.92 13.16
CA PRO A 44 11.39 -1.72 14.26
C PRO A 44 10.15 -0.87 13.91
N GLY A 45 9.17 -0.89 14.82
CA GLY A 45 7.87 -0.23 14.73
C GLY A 45 6.74 -1.20 14.37
N HIS A 46 5.61 -0.70 13.86
CA HIS A 46 4.41 -1.51 13.66
C HIS A 46 4.50 -2.56 12.53
N GLY A 47 3.70 -3.62 12.68
CA GLY A 47 3.38 -4.59 11.62
C GLY A 47 2.03 -4.28 10.96
N VAL A 48 1.69 -5.02 9.90
CA VAL A 48 0.49 -4.81 9.09
C VAL A 48 -0.43 -6.04 9.16
N GLN A 49 -1.74 -5.83 9.24
CA GLN A 49 -2.72 -6.86 8.94
C GLN A 49 -3.40 -6.56 7.60
N LEU A 50 -3.41 -7.53 6.70
CA LEU A 50 -4.06 -7.43 5.39
C LEU A 50 -5.56 -7.75 5.48
N ARG A 51 -6.31 -7.37 4.45
CA ARG A 51 -7.74 -7.69 4.34
C ARG A 51 -8.02 -9.18 4.17
N SER A 52 -7.04 -9.95 3.71
CA SER A 52 -7.04 -11.42 3.69
C SER A 52 -7.01 -12.03 5.10
N GLY A 53 -6.68 -11.25 6.14
CA GLY A 53 -6.46 -11.70 7.51
C GLY A 53 -4.99 -11.94 7.85
N ARG A 54 -4.13 -12.09 6.82
CA ARG A 54 -2.68 -12.28 6.93
C ARG A 54 -2.04 -11.21 7.80
N LEU A 55 -1.23 -11.63 8.75
CA LEU A 55 -0.36 -10.78 9.56
C LEU A 55 1.00 -10.67 8.89
N LEU A 56 1.59 -9.48 8.87
CA LEU A 56 2.90 -9.16 8.32
C LEU A 56 3.76 -8.43 9.36
N VAL A 57 4.97 -8.94 9.59
CA VAL A 57 5.99 -8.30 10.43
C VAL A 57 7.18 -7.95 9.52
N PRO A 58 7.48 -6.65 9.29
CA PRO A 58 8.67 -6.26 8.54
C PRO A 58 9.94 -6.80 9.21
N ALA A 59 10.94 -7.14 8.41
CA ALA A 59 12.21 -7.67 8.91
C ALA A 59 13.36 -7.37 7.94
N TYR A 60 14.59 -7.63 8.39
CA TYR A 60 15.75 -7.63 7.52
C TYR A 60 16.80 -8.62 8.02
N THR A 61 17.61 -9.13 7.09
CA THR A 61 18.69 -10.08 7.36
C THR A 61 20.01 -9.58 6.79
N TYR A 62 21.13 -9.98 7.38
CA TYR A 62 22.44 -9.89 6.74
C TYR A 62 22.77 -11.21 6.05
N ARG A 63 22.47 -11.29 4.76
CA ARG A 63 22.81 -12.45 3.92
C ARG A 63 24.32 -12.53 3.71
N VAL A 64 24.87 -13.74 3.71
CA VAL A 64 26.30 -14.02 3.51
C VAL A 64 26.58 -14.24 2.02
N ASP A 65 27.00 -13.17 1.33
CA ASP A 65 27.37 -13.17 -0.10
C ASP A 65 28.56 -14.10 -0.39
N ARG A 66 29.53 -14.15 0.54
CA ARG A 66 30.73 -15.00 0.48
C ARG A 66 31.14 -15.42 1.87
N ARG A 67 31.58 -16.68 1.99
CA ARG A 67 32.14 -17.29 3.20
C ARG A 67 33.64 -17.52 3.02
N GLU A 68 34.44 -17.06 3.96
CA GLU A 68 35.82 -17.51 4.15
C GLU A 68 36.15 -17.43 5.64
N CYS A 69 35.92 -18.54 6.35
CA CYS A 69 36.32 -18.70 7.74
C CYS A 69 37.74 -19.29 7.78
N PHE A 70 38.56 -18.88 8.76
CA PHE A 70 39.97 -19.27 8.89
C PHE A 70 40.90 -18.80 7.74
N GLY A 71 40.53 -17.71 7.06
CA GLY A 71 41.35 -17.04 6.03
C GLY A 71 40.87 -15.63 5.68
N LYS A 72 39.53 -15.42 5.71
CA LYS A 72 38.76 -14.17 5.49
C LYS A 72 38.79 -13.64 4.05
N ILE A 73 37.64 -13.68 3.37
CA ILE A 73 36.55 -12.69 3.45
C ILE A 73 35.16 -13.33 3.76
N CYS A 74 34.56 -12.94 4.89
CA CYS A 74 33.11 -13.02 5.07
C CYS A 74 32.47 -11.69 4.65
N ARG A 75 31.73 -11.68 3.54
CA ARG A 75 31.01 -10.50 3.04
C ARG A 75 29.52 -10.68 3.26
N THR A 76 28.87 -9.69 3.86
CA THR A 76 27.41 -9.68 4.04
C THR A 76 26.72 -8.49 3.39
N SER A 77 25.49 -8.73 2.95
CA SER A 77 24.58 -7.76 2.35
C SER A 77 23.29 -7.69 3.21
N PRO A 78 22.86 -6.50 3.65
CA PRO A 78 21.56 -6.38 4.31
C PRO A 78 20.46 -6.43 3.24
N HIS A 79 19.42 -7.23 3.50
CA HIS A 79 18.21 -7.29 2.68
C HIS A 79 16.95 -7.28 3.56
N SER A 80 16.01 -6.41 3.25
CA SER A 80 14.67 -6.37 3.86
C SER A 80 13.80 -7.53 3.35
N PHE A 81 12.84 -7.94 4.16
CA PHE A 81 11.78 -8.91 3.82
C PHE A 81 10.62 -8.76 4.82
N ALA A 82 9.64 -9.66 4.78
CA ALA A 82 8.59 -9.75 5.79
C ALA A 82 8.45 -11.18 6.32
N PHE A 83 8.19 -11.33 7.62
CA PHE A 83 7.56 -12.54 8.13
C PHE A 83 6.04 -12.42 7.95
N TYR A 84 5.36 -13.53 7.66
CA TYR A 84 3.91 -13.57 7.54
C TYR A 84 3.28 -14.75 8.26
N SER A 85 2.01 -14.60 8.63
CA SER A 85 1.19 -15.64 9.26
C SER A 85 -0.25 -15.56 8.76
N ASP A 86 -0.77 -16.68 8.28
CA ASP A 86 -2.13 -16.82 7.73
C ASP A 86 -3.13 -17.44 8.73
N ASP A 87 -2.67 -17.84 9.92
CA ASP A 87 -3.45 -18.57 10.94
C ASP A 87 -3.60 -17.77 12.26
N HIS A 88 -3.53 -16.44 12.16
CA HIS A 88 -3.57 -15.48 13.27
C HIS A 88 -2.40 -15.61 14.26
N GLY A 89 -1.19 -15.89 13.74
CA GLY A 89 0.05 -15.82 14.49
C GLY A 89 0.45 -17.13 15.19
N ARG A 90 -0.16 -18.27 14.83
CA ARG A 90 0.17 -19.59 15.40
C ARG A 90 1.40 -20.17 14.71
N THR A 91 1.45 -20.10 13.38
CA THR A 91 2.62 -20.43 12.56
C THR A 91 3.09 -19.22 11.78
N TRP A 92 4.38 -19.20 11.44
CA TRP A 92 5.03 -18.08 10.76
C TRP A 92 5.96 -18.58 9.66
N HIS A 93 5.97 -17.84 8.55
CA HIS A 93 6.82 -18.06 7.39
C HIS A 93 7.59 -16.77 7.08
N HIS A 94 8.65 -16.85 6.29
CA HIS A 94 9.33 -15.67 5.75
C HIS A 94 9.07 -15.54 4.24
N GLY A 95 8.89 -14.30 3.78
CA GLY A 95 8.87 -13.98 2.36
C GLY A 95 10.26 -14.03 1.72
N GLY A 96 10.30 -13.72 0.43
CA GLY A 96 11.53 -13.46 -0.31
C GLY A 96 12.24 -12.19 0.17
N LEU A 97 13.55 -12.16 -0.02
CA LEU A 97 14.36 -10.97 0.23
C LEU A 97 14.13 -9.93 -0.89
N VAL A 98 14.06 -8.65 -0.54
CA VAL A 98 14.11 -7.55 -1.52
C VAL A 98 15.39 -7.70 -2.35
N PRO A 99 15.32 -7.93 -3.67
CA PRO A 99 16.50 -8.21 -4.47
C PRO A 99 17.26 -6.92 -4.82
N ASN A 100 18.35 -7.07 -5.57
CA ASN A 100 19.23 -6.05 -6.21
C ASN A 100 19.83 -4.90 -5.36
N LEU A 101 19.15 -4.36 -4.35
CA LEU A 101 19.62 -3.26 -3.51
C LEU A 101 19.79 -3.67 -2.04
N ARG A 102 20.82 -3.08 -1.41
CA ARG A 102 21.09 -3.22 0.03
C ARG A 102 20.01 -2.49 0.83
N SER A 103 19.26 -3.22 1.63
CA SER A 103 18.05 -2.75 2.32
C SER A 103 18.01 -3.29 3.76
N GLY A 104 17.70 -2.45 4.73
CA GLY A 104 17.78 -2.76 6.17
C GLY A 104 16.43 -2.71 6.87
N GLU A 105 16.40 -2.10 8.06
CA GLU A 105 15.17 -1.78 8.80
C GLU A 105 14.10 -1.20 7.88
N CYS A 106 12.90 -1.77 7.90
CA CYS A 106 11.83 -1.40 6.98
C CYS A 106 10.47 -1.37 7.67
N GLN A 107 9.51 -0.74 6.99
CA GLN A 107 8.09 -0.85 7.30
C GLN A 107 7.28 -1.08 6.02
N LEU A 108 6.06 -1.56 6.20
CA LEU A 108 5.16 -1.98 5.14
C LEU A 108 3.89 -1.13 5.19
N ALA A 109 3.32 -0.82 4.03
CA ALA A 109 1.98 -0.26 3.91
C ALA A 109 1.26 -0.89 2.72
N VAL A 110 -0.06 -1.09 2.83
CA VAL A 110 -0.87 -1.52 1.68
C VAL A 110 -1.23 -0.29 0.86
N VAL A 111 -1.06 -0.35 -0.45
CA VAL A 111 -1.51 0.68 -1.40
C VAL A 111 -2.47 0.08 -2.42
N ASP A 112 -3.30 0.94 -3.02
CA ASP A 112 -4.24 0.55 -4.06
C ASP A 112 -3.50 0.41 -5.41
N GLY A 113 -3.46 -0.81 -5.96
CA GLY A 113 -2.96 -1.13 -7.30
C GLY A 113 -4.05 -1.08 -8.37
N GLY A 114 -5.26 -0.60 -8.05
CA GLY A 114 -6.38 -0.52 -8.96
C GLY A 114 -6.86 -1.91 -9.39
N GLN A 115 -6.69 -2.24 -10.68
CA GLN A 115 -7.13 -3.54 -11.23
C GLN A 115 -6.30 -4.73 -10.70
N ALA A 116 -5.08 -4.48 -10.22
CA ALA A 116 -4.22 -5.51 -9.62
C ALA A 116 -4.59 -5.84 -8.16
N GLY A 117 -5.53 -5.11 -7.54
CA GLY A 117 -5.87 -5.26 -6.13
C GLY A 117 -4.89 -4.50 -5.21
N GLY A 118 -4.70 -4.99 -3.99
CA GLY A 118 -3.81 -4.35 -3.00
C GLY A 118 -2.35 -4.73 -3.24
N ILE A 119 -1.48 -3.73 -3.42
CA ILE A 119 -0.04 -3.91 -3.52
C ILE A 119 0.58 -3.61 -2.15
N LEU A 120 1.52 -4.45 -1.70
CA LEU A 120 2.27 -4.21 -0.48
C LEU A 120 3.52 -3.37 -0.81
N TYR A 121 3.57 -2.15 -0.29
CA TYR A 121 4.68 -1.22 -0.40
C TYR A 121 5.65 -1.41 0.77
N CYS A 122 6.91 -1.72 0.49
CA CYS A 122 7.99 -1.79 1.47
C CYS A 122 8.88 -0.55 1.39
N ASN A 123 9.05 0.16 2.52
CA ASN A 123 9.94 1.31 2.66
C ASN A 123 11.14 0.94 3.54
N ALA A 124 12.32 0.78 2.94
CA ALA A 124 13.50 0.26 3.60
C ALA A 124 14.63 1.30 3.77
N ARG A 125 15.28 1.24 4.94
CA ARG A 125 16.52 1.95 5.24
C ARG A 125 17.62 1.49 4.29
N SER A 126 18.43 2.44 3.83
CA SER A 126 19.45 2.16 2.81
C SER A 126 20.77 2.90 3.07
N PRO A 127 21.93 2.27 2.79
CA PRO A 127 23.22 2.95 2.78
C PRO A 127 23.48 3.74 1.48
N LEU A 128 22.53 3.78 0.54
CA LEU A 128 22.68 4.34 -0.81
C LEU A 128 22.26 5.82 -0.92
N GLY A 129 22.02 6.50 0.21
CA GLY A 129 21.70 7.94 0.26
C GLY A 129 20.24 8.31 -0.01
N SER A 130 19.39 7.33 -0.32
CA SER A 130 17.93 7.47 -0.43
C SER A 130 17.26 6.15 -0.04
N ARG A 131 16.00 6.21 0.41
CA ARG A 131 15.21 5.03 0.77
C ARG A 131 15.10 4.06 -0.40
N VAL A 132 15.07 2.77 -0.09
CA VAL A 132 14.70 1.73 -1.05
C VAL A 132 13.21 1.48 -0.93
N GLN A 133 12.50 1.59 -2.05
CA GLN A 133 11.14 1.12 -2.23
C GLN A 133 11.19 -0.26 -2.88
N ALA A 134 10.38 -1.20 -2.39
CA ALA A 134 10.10 -2.45 -3.09
C ALA A 134 8.60 -2.73 -3.01
N LEU A 135 8.06 -3.38 -4.03
CA LEU A 135 6.62 -3.71 -4.13
C LEU A 135 6.44 -5.22 -4.09
N SER A 136 5.31 -5.68 -3.55
CA SER A 136 4.89 -7.08 -3.56
C SER A 136 3.43 -7.16 -3.99
N GLU A 137 3.17 -8.01 -4.98
CA GLU A 137 1.85 -8.28 -5.56
C GLU A 137 1.23 -9.57 -4.97
N ASP A 138 1.97 -10.28 -4.10
CA ASP A 138 1.66 -11.59 -3.54
C ASP A 138 1.63 -11.58 -2.00
N GLU A 139 1.11 -10.48 -1.43
CA GLU A 139 0.90 -10.29 0.01
C GLU A 139 2.16 -10.52 0.88
N GLY A 140 3.32 -10.06 0.40
CA GLY A 140 4.62 -10.15 1.08
C GLY A 140 5.35 -11.48 0.91
N THR A 141 4.88 -12.37 0.04
CA THR A 141 5.50 -13.68 -0.22
C THR A 141 6.80 -13.52 -1.03
N SER A 142 6.86 -12.57 -1.96
CA SER A 142 8.05 -12.13 -2.68
C SER A 142 8.04 -10.62 -2.93
N PHE A 143 9.19 -10.04 -3.26
CA PHE A 143 9.30 -8.62 -3.58
C PHE A 143 9.93 -8.42 -4.96
N LEU A 144 9.36 -7.50 -5.73
CA LEU A 144 9.92 -6.99 -6.98
C LEU A 144 11.26 -6.28 -6.72
N PRO A 145 12.09 -6.10 -7.77
CA PRO A 145 13.33 -5.33 -7.69
C PRO A 145 13.18 -4.00 -6.96
N GLY A 146 14.10 -3.75 -6.01
CA GLY A 146 14.10 -2.53 -5.24
C GLY A 146 14.54 -1.32 -6.08
N GLU A 147 13.87 -0.19 -5.88
CA GLU A 147 14.14 1.10 -6.51
C GLU A 147 14.60 2.13 -5.46
N LEU A 148 15.45 3.08 -5.85
CA LEU A 148 15.80 4.22 -5.00
C LEU A 148 14.76 5.33 -5.18
N VAL A 149 14.30 5.91 -4.07
CA VAL A 149 13.30 7.00 -4.07
C VAL A 149 14.01 8.34 -3.75
N PRO A 150 14.41 9.17 -4.74
CA PRO A 150 15.33 10.28 -4.50
C PRO A 150 14.74 11.44 -3.66
N SER A 151 13.41 11.53 -3.65
CA SER A 151 12.61 12.43 -2.82
C SER A 151 12.63 12.04 -1.33
N LEU A 152 12.86 10.76 -1.03
CA LEU A 152 13.07 10.22 0.31
C LEU A 152 14.57 10.04 0.59
N ALA A 153 15.26 11.15 0.80
CA ALA A 153 16.69 11.15 1.13
C ALA A 153 16.98 10.45 2.48
N GLU A 154 18.11 9.74 2.55
CA GLU A 154 18.61 9.17 3.80
C GLU A 154 19.53 10.12 4.56
N THR A 155 19.71 9.83 5.85
CA THR A 155 20.78 10.45 6.66
C THR A 155 22.14 9.81 6.33
N ALA A 156 23.26 10.43 6.73
CA ALA A 156 24.61 10.00 6.35
C ALA A 156 25.01 8.53 6.65
N ARG A 157 24.27 7.82 7.52
CA ARG A 157 24.45 6.37 7.80
C ARG A 157 23.14 5.57 7.70
N GLY A 158 22.11 6.17 7.13
CA GLY A 158 20.74 5.69 7.18
C GLY A 158 20.09 5.83 8.57
N CYS A 159 18.77 5.97 8.59
CA CYS A 159 17.95 5.92 9.79
C CYS A 159 16.75 5.00 9.56
N GLN A 160 16.14 4.45 10.61
CA GLN A 160 14.77 3.95 10.47
C GLN A 160 13.83 5.14 10.21
N GLY A 161 12.72 4.86 9.55
CA GLY A 161 11.61 5.79 9.34
C GLY A 161 10.33 4.96 9.21
N SER A 162 9.18 5.58 9.47
CA SER A 162 7.88 4.90 9.48
C SER A 162 6.99 5.32 8.32
N ILE A 163 6.13 4.40 7.87
CA ILE A 163 5.19 4.62 6.78
C ILE A 163 3.81 4.05 7.13
N VAL A 164 2.75 4.80 6.86
CA VAL A 164 1.36 4.32 7.00
C VAL A 164 0.54 4.64 5.76
N GLY A 165 -0.30 3.68 5.35
CA GLY A 165 -1.28 3.86 4.29
C GLY A 165 -2.66 4.23 4.85
N PHE A 166 -3.35 5.15 4.18
CA PHE A 166 -4.70 5.57 4.55
C PHE A 166 -5.53 5.91 3.29
N PRO A 167 -6.86 5.70 3.31
CA PRO A 167 -7.70 6.04 2.17
C PRO A 167 -7.70 7.55 1.94
N ALA A 168 -7.53 7.99 0.69
CA ALA A 168 -7.66 9.39 0.35
C ALA A 168 -9.03 9.94 0.76
N PRO A 169 -9.12 11.18 1.28
CA PRO A 169 -10.40 11.84 1.47
C PRO A 169 -11.17 11.85 0.16
N LEU A 170 -12.44 11.47 0.22
CA LEU A 170 -13.34 11.64 -0.92
C LEU A 170 -13.31 13.11 -1.33
N SER A 171 -12.93 13.39 -2.57
CA SER A 171 -13.01 14.73 -3.11
C SER A 171 -14.48 15.12 -3.11
N SER A 172 -14.85 16.05 -2.24
CA SER A 172 -16.11 16.77 -2.40
C SER A 172 -16.04 17.45 -3.76
N ARG A 173 -16.74 16.89 -4.75
CA ARG A 173 -17.13 17.66 -5.93
C ARG A 173 -17.63 19.01 -5.42
N PRO A 174 -17.21 20.15 -5.99
CA PRO A 174 -17.89 21.39 -5.70
C PRO A 174 -19.38 21.12 -5.88
N ARG A 175 -20.19 21.44 -4.86
CA ARG A 175 -21.60 21.66 -5.16
C ARG A 175 -21.61 22.73 -6.23
N ASP A 176 -22.27 22.46 -7.35
CA ASP A 176 -22.70 23.55 -8.21
C ASP A 176 -23.45 24.53 -7.31
N GLU A 177 -22.86 25.70 -7.08
CA GLU A 177 -23.62 26.84 -6.60
C GLU A 177 -24.53 27.24 -7.76
N GLY A 178 -25.67 26.55 -7.82
CA GLY A 178 -26.71 26.76 -8.80
C GLY A 178 -27.16 28.21 -8.70
N TRP A 179 -26.61 29.03 -9.60
CA TRP A 179 -26.89 30.45 -9.68
C TRP A 179 -28.39 30.61 -9.91
N SER A 180 -29.10 30.96 -8.84
CA SER A 180 -30.56 30.96 -8.82
C SER A 180 -31.10 32.18 -9.56
N VAL A 181 -31.10 32.12 -10.89
CA VAL A 181 -31.78 33.10 -11.73
C VAL A 181 -33.28 32.81 -11.68
N GLY A 182 -33.99 33.62 -10.90
CA GLY A 182 -35.46 33.57 -10.83
C GLY A 182 -36.13 33.81 -12.19
N PRO A 183 -37.38 33.35 -12.38
CA PRO A 183 -37.99 33.20 -13.69
C PRO A 183 -38.32 34.55 -14.34
N ARG A 184 -38.00 34.69 -15.63
CA ARG A 184 -38.60 35.69 -16.53
C ARG A 184 -38.96 35.05 -17.87
N ASN A 185 -40.26 34.80 -18.02
CA ASN A 185 -41.09 34.77 -19.22
C ASN A 185 -40.45 34.26 -20.54
N ALA A 186 -40.94 33.12 -21.00
CA ALA A 186 -40.76 32.64 -22.37
C ALA A 186 -41.52 33.51 -23.40
N PRO A 187 -41.09 33.47 -24.67
CA PRO A 187 -41.98 33.43 -25.82
C PRO A 187 -42.03 32.01 -26.42
N ASP A 188 -43.20 31.62 -26.95
CA ASP A 188 -43.50 30.28 -27.47
C ASP A 188 -42.80 29.94 -28.82
N PRO A 189 -42.69 28.64 -29.17
CA PRO A 189 -41.89 28.16 -30.31
C PRO A 189 -42.70 27.98 -31.61
N PRO A 190 -42.04 28.05 -32.79
CA PRO A 190 -42.57 27.49 -34.02
C PRO A 190 -42.31 25.98 -34.09
N ARG A 191 -43.38 25.17 -34.11
CA ARG A 191 -43.33 23.78 -34.59
C ARG A 191 -43.21 23.76 -36.12
N PHE A 192 -42.45 22.83 -36.69
CA PHE A 192 -42.84 22.10 -37.92
C PHE A 192 -42.11 20.74 -37.99
N CYS A 193 -42.75 19.75 -38.62
CA CYS A 193 -42.24 18.38 -38.80
C CYS A 193 -41.98 18.11 -40.31
N PRO A 194 -41.89 16.86 -40.83
CA PRO A 194 -40.64 16.40 -41.46
C PRO A 194 -40.74 16.05 -42.96
N GLY A 195 -39.59 15.81 -43.62
CA GLY A 195 -39.49 14.81 -44.70
C GLY A 195 -38.57 15.12 -45.90
N VAL A 196 -37.87 14.06 -46.37
CA VAL A 196 -37.59 13.70 -47.79
C VAL A 196 -36.57 14.62 -48.52
N GLN A 197 -35.55 14.17 -49.28
CA GLN A 197 -35.45 13.10 -50.32
C GLN A 197 -33.98 12.64 -50.60
N GLU A 198 -33.83 11.48 -51.27
CA GLU A 198 -32.63 10.81 -51.87
C GLU A 198 -33.03 10.34 -53.30
N PRO A 199 -32.20 9.66 -54.15
CA PRO A 199 -30.73 9.51 -54.24
C PRO A 199 -30.26 10.24 -55.55
N PRO A 200 -29.69 9.67 -56.66
CA PRO A 200 -28.85 8.47 -56.97
C PRO A 200 -27.33 8.82 -56.93
N GLY A 201 -26.31 7.93 -57.02
CA GLY A 201 -25.98 6.82 -57.97
C GLY A 201 -24.49 6.98 -58.39
N GLU A 202 -23.73 6.03 -58.93
CA GLU A 202 -23.92 4.58 -59.19
C GLU A 202 -22.55 3.85 -59.38
N SER A 203 -22.56 2.51 -59.35
CA SER A 203 -21.80 1.46 -60.09
C SER A 203 -20.38 1.69 -60.72
N ALA A 204 -19.47 0.70 -60.85
CA ALA A 204 -19.32 -0.68 -60.35
C ALA A 204 -17.92 -1.23 -60.73
N GLY A 205 -17.50 -2.41 -60.21
CA GLY A 205 -16.27 -3.11 -60.66
C GLY A 205 -15.92 -4.37 -59.86
N ASP A 206 -16.40 -5.54 -60.30
CA ASP A 206 -16.26 -6.87 -59.67
C ASP A 206 -15.16 -7.74 -60.34
N MET A 207 -14.74 -8.84 -59.69
CA MET A 207 -14.54 -10.21 -60.23
C MET A 207 -13.67 -11.12 -59.32
N GLY A 208 -14.22 -12.28 -58.91
CA GLY A 208 -13.48 -13.47 -58.42
C GLY A 208 -12.95 -14.36 -59.58
N PRO A 209 -12.77 -15.72 -59.46
CA PRO A 209 -13.14 -16.70 -58.41
C PRO A 209 -11.88 -17.50 -57.88
N GLY A 210 -11.89 -18.65 -57.17
CA GLY A 210 -12.91 -19.51 -56.52
C GLY A 210 -12.48 -21.02 -56.46
N ARG A 211 -13.34 -21.90 -55.88
CA ARG A 211 -13.17 -23.36 -55.59
C ARG A 211 -12.31 -23.71 -54.33
N GLY A 212 -12.55 -24.80 -53.59
CA GLY A 212 -13.44 -25.97 -53.84
C GLY A 212 -13.94 -26.72 -52.57
N LEU A 213 -14.50 -27.93 -52.76
CA LEU A 213 -15.47 -28.62 -51.87
C LEU A 213 -14.96 -29.92 -51.21
N SER A 214 -15.50 -30.28 -50.03
CA SER A 214 -15.81 -31.65 -49.47
C SER A 214 -16.07 -31.52 -47.95
N GLY A 215 -16.85 -32.33 -47.22
CA GLY A 215 -17.79 -33.45 -47.47
C GLY A 215 -18.33 -33.97 -46.10
N PRO A 216 -19.56 -34.53 -45.96
CA PRO A 216 -20.18 -34.81 -44.64
C PRO A 216 -20.50 -36.31 -44.33
N GLU A 217 -20.61 -36.68 -43.04
CA GLU A 217 -21.15 -37.95 -42.47
C GLU A 217 -21.50 -37.71 -40.96
N GLU A 218 -22.38 -38.44 -40.26
CA GLU A 218 -23.67 -39.08 -40.61
C GLU A 218 -24.50 -39.32 -39.30
N CYS A 219 -25.67 -39.97 -39.32
CA CYS A 219 -26.69 -39.93 -38.24
C CYS A 219 -27.20 -41.30 -37.71
N TRP A 220 -28.26 -41.28 -36.87
CA TRP A 220 -29.19 -42.38 -36.47
C TRP A 220 -29.00 -43.07 -35.07
N PRO A 221 -30.00 -43.79 -34.48
CA PRO A 221 -31.08 -43.19 -33.65
C PRO A 221 -31.46 -43.95 -32.33
N GLY A 222 -32.52 -43.51 -31.64
CA GLY A 222 -33.10 -44.12 -30.40
C GLY A 222 -33.90 -45.42 -30.60
N PRO A 223 -34.60 -45.96 -29.57
CA PRO A 223 -35.93 -45.45 -29.11
C PRO A 223 -36.13 -45.54 -27.57
N GLY A 224 -37.28 -45.22 -26.93
CA GLY A 224 -38.59 -44.72 -27.36
C GLY A 224 -39.53 -44.43 -26.17
N ASP A 225 -40.66 -43.76 -26.44
CA ASP A 225 -41.69 -43.29 -25.48
C ASP A 225 -42.80 -44.37 -25.28
N PRO A 226 -43.68 -44.33 -24.23
CA PRO A 226 -44.86 -43.44 -24.30
C PRO A 226 -45.58 -43.01 -22.99
N GLY A 227 -46.14 -41.79 -23.00
CA GLY A 227 -47.54 -41.56 -22.61
C GLY A 227 -47.87 -40.94 -21.24
N PRO A 228 -49.08 -40.36 -21.06
CA PRO A 228 -49.19 -39.02 -20.46
C PRO A 228 -50.05 -38.89 -19.18
N GLY A 229 -49.87 -37.79 -18.42
CA GLY A 229 -50.70 -37.50 -17.24
C GLY A 229 -50.57 -36.11 -16.59
N LEU A 230 -51.36 -35.14 -17.08
CA LEU A 230 -52.04 -34.05 -16.35
C LEU A 230 -51.31 -33.15 -15.31
N SER A 231 -51.33 -31.84 -15.62
CA SER A 231 -51.63 -30.69 -14.73
C SER A 231 -50.67 -30.29 -13.60
N GLY A 232 -50.17 -29.05 -13.66
CA GLY A 232 -49.39 -28.44 -12.57
C GLY A 232 -48.83 -27.05 -12.85
N ASN A 233 -49.66 -26.07 -13.20
CA ASN A 233 -49.19 -24.72 -13.50
C ASN A 233 -48.80 -23.95 -12.21
N ARG A 234 -47.50 -23.77 -11.95
CA ARG A 234 -46.97 -22.80 -10.97
C ARG A 234 -45.65 -22.23 -11.49
N GLY A 235 -45.70 -20.98 -11.95
CA GLY A 235 -44.55 -20.32 -12.59
C GLY A 235 -43.33 -20.24 -11.66
N ALA A 236 -42.26 -20.93 -12.06
CA ALA A 236 -40.95 -20.77 -11.45
C ALA A 236 -40.38 -19.41 -11.85
N ARG A 237 -40.23 -18.49 -10.89
CA ARG A 237 -39.41 -17.29 -11.08
C ARG A 237 -37.96 -17.73 -11.10
N THR A 238 -37.31 -17.58 -12.25
CA THR A 238 -35.84 -17.56 -12.34
C THR A 238 -35.29 -16.57 -11.32
N PRO A 239 -34.30 -16.94 -10.49
CA PRO A 239 -33.52 -15.96 -9.76
C PRO A 239 -32.81 -15.10 -10.80
N GLU A 240 -33.10 -13.79 -10.83
CA GLU A 240 -32.25 -12.88 -11.59
C GLU A 240 -30.84 -12.99 -11.04
N LEU A 241 -29.90 -13.28 -11.93
CA LEU A 241 -28.50 -13.36 -11.58
C LEU A 241 -28.06 -11.95 -11.17
N LEU A 242 -27.95 -11.70 -9.86
CA LEU A 242 -27.36 -10.48 -9.35
C LEU A 242 -25.98 -10.37 -10.00
N GLY A 243 -25.80 -9.30 -10.80
CA GLY A 243 -24.56 -9.05 -11.50
C GLY A 243 -23.38 -8.98 -10.53
N PRO A 244 -22.14 -9.11 -11.02
CA PRO A 244 -20.96 -9.02 -10.17
C PRO A 244 -21.04 -7.75 -9.31
N PRO A 245 -20.67 -7.83 -8.02
CA PRO A 245 -20.86 -6.72 -7.10
C PRO A 245 -20.24 -5.47 -7.70
N VAL A 246 -21.05 -4.41 -7.80
CA VAL A 246 -20.59 -3.09 -8.27
C VAL A 246 -19.29 -2.79 -7.55
N THR A 247 -18.22 -2.61 -8.32
CA THR A 247 -16.91 -2.29 -7.77
C THR A 247 -17.05 -0.98 -7.01
N LEU A 248 -17.16 -1.08 -5.68
CA LEU A 248 -17.07 0.06 -4.78
C LEU A 248 -15.72 0.71 -5.09
N SER A 249 -15.77 1.83 -5.80
CA SER A 249 -14.61 2.63 -6.18
C SER A 249 -13.92 3.04 -4.90
N GLN A 250 -12.92 2.27 -4.49
CA GLN A 250 -12.19 2.54 -3.27
C GLN A 250 -11.46 3.86 -3.46
N SER A 251 -11.43 4.70 -2.42
CA SER A 251 -10.56 5.87 -2.46
C SER A 251 -9.12 5.39 -2.69
N PRO A 252 -8.36 6.00 -3.62
CA PRO A 252 -6.96 5.63 -3.80
C PRO A 252 -6.21 5.80 -2.47
N THR A 253 -5.24 4.93 -2.21
CA THR A 253 -4.48 5.02 -0.95
C THR A 253 -3.42 6.11 -1.03
N TRP A 254 -3.36 6.95 0.00
CA TRP A 254 -2.26 7.88 0.23
C TRP A 254 -1.30 7.30 1.26
N LEU A 255 -0.02 7.65 1.16
CA LEU A 255 1.00 7.25 2.14
C LEU A 255 1.50 8.46 2.92
N LEU A 256 1.62 8.31 4.24
CA LEU A 256 2.33 9.24 5.12
C LEU A 256 3.65 8.60 5.55
N TYR A 257 4.73 9.39 5.59
CA TYR A 257 6.07 8.92 5.96
C TYR A 257 6.76 9.87 6.96
N SER A 258 7.30 9.33 8.05
CA SER A 258 8.08 10.07 9.05
C SER A 258 9.55 9.65 9.05
N HIS A 259 10.46 10.63 8.95
CA HIS A 259 11.91 10.40 8.98
C HIS A 259 12.69 11.72 9.15
N PRO A 260 13.91 11.70 9.73
CA PRO A 260 14.75 12.89 9.85
C PRO A 260 15.10 13.54 8.50
N VAL A 261 14.92 14.85 8.37
CA VAL A 261 15.17 15.59 7.11
C VAL A 261 16.66 15.84 6.86
N GLY A 262 17.49 15.79 7.90
CA GLY A 262 18.94 16.03 7.82
C GLY A 262 19.72 15.02 6.98
N ARG A 263 20.16 15.41 5.78
CA ARG A 263 21.01 14.55 4.91
C ARG A 263 22.35 14.15 5.57
N ARG A 264 22.92 15.00 6.44
CA ARG A 264 24.22 14.77 7.08
C ARG A 264 24.16 14.12 8.46
N ALA A 265 23.03 14.22 9.16
CA ALA A 265 22.85 13.76 10.53
C ALA A 265 21.36 13.56 10.83
N ARG A 266 21.06 12.74 11.85
CA ARG A 266 19.70 12.49 12.35
C ARG A 266 19.13 13.74 13.03
N LEU A 267 18.59 14.63 12.20
CA LEU A 267 18.10 15.96 12.57
C LEU A 267 16.77 16.27 11.87
N HIS A 268 15.90 16.98 12.60
CA HIS A 268 14.59 17.49 12.21
C HIS A 268 13.60 16.40 11.80
N MET A 269 12.69 15.99 12.68
CA MET A 269 11.69 14.98 12.34
C MET A 269 10.70 15.57 11.35
N GLY A 270 10.60 14.97 10.16
CA GLY A 270 9.79 15.47 9.06
C GLY A 270 8.74 14.47 8.59
N ILE A 271 7.56 14.99 8.30
CA ILE A 271 6.42 14.27 7.73
C ILE A 271 6.34 14.58 6.23
N ARG A 272 6.27 13.54 5.40
CA ARG A 272 6.02 13.63 3.95
C ARG A 272 4.73 12.91 3.60
N LEU A 273 4.06 13.40 2.55
CA LEU A 273 2.86 12.80 1.97
C LEU A 273 3.16 12.33 0.56
N SER A 274 2.64 11.17 0.17
CA SER A 274 2.44 10.81 -1.23
C SER A 274 0.94 10.63 -1.50
N ARG A 275 0.47 11.21 -2.60
CA ARG A 275 -0.91 11.06 -3.10
C ARG A 275 -1.05 10.02 -4.21
N SER A 276 0.09 9.53 -4.72
CA SER A 276 0.20 8.59 -5.83
C SER A 276 1.36 7.62 -5.55
N PRO A 277 1.27 6.75 -4.54
CA PRO A 277 2.44 6.10 -3.94
C PRO A 277 3.21 5.14 -4.84
N LEU A 278 2.62 4.70 -5.95
CA LEU A 278 3.31 3.90 -6.97
C LEU A 278 4.23 4.73 -7.89
N ASP A 279 4.15 6.07 -7.83
CA ASP A 279 5.10 7.00 -8.45
C ASP A 279 6.16 7.45 -7.41
N PRO A 280 7.44 7.07 -7.55
CA PRO A 280 8.51 7.50 -6.63
C PRO A 280 8.73 9.03 -6.56
N HIS A 281 8.25 9.79 -7.54
CA HIS A 281 8.36 11.25 -7.58
C HIS A 281 7.18 11.98 -6.90
N SER A 282 6.15 11.26 -6.48
CA SER A 282 4.91 11.81 -5.89
C SER A 282 5.03 12.36 -4.46
N TRP A 283 6.19 12.17 -3.81
CA TRP A 283 6.43 12.59 -2.42
C TRP A 283 6.60 14.10 -2.31
N THR A 284 5.92 14.71 -1.33
CA THR A 284 6.03 16.14 -1.00
C THR A 284 7.37 16.50 -0.36
N GLU A 285 7.67 17.80 -0.35
CA GLU A 285 8.63 18.35 0.61
C GLU A 285 8.17 18.06 2.06
N PRO A 286 9.10 17.89 3.01
CA PRO A 286 8.78 17.53 4.38
C PRO A 286 8.22 18.71 5.17
N TRP A 287 7.12 18.48 5.89
CA TRP A 287 6.72 19.30 7.02
C TRP A 287 7.54 18.88 8.25
N VAL A 288 8.40 19.76 8.76
CA VAL A 288 9.14 19.52 10.01
C VAL A 288 8.20 19.68 11.20
N ILE A 289 7.99 18.59 11.95
CA ILE A 289 7.19 18.57 13.18
C ILE A 289 8.04 18.82 14.44
N TYR A 290 9.35 18.58 14.36
CA TYR A 290 10.30 18.81 15.45
C TYR A 290 11.64 19.32 14.92
N GLU A 291 12.16 20.40 15.50
CA GLU A 291 13.49 20.93 15.16
C GLU A 291 14.54 20.51 16.19
N GLY A 292 15.46 19.62 15.80
CA GLY A 292 16.54 19.17 16.66
C GLY A 292 17.03 17.76 16.33
N PRO A 293 17.94 17.19 17.14
CA PRO A 293 18.26 15.77 17.16
C PRO A 293 17.01 14.88 17.19
N SER A 294 16.81 14.08 16.15
CA SER A 294 15.63 13.21 16.03
C SER A 294 15.97 11.93 15.26
N GLY A 295 15.53 10.79 15.77
CA GLY A 295 15.98 9.46 15.34
C GLY A 295 14.88 8.63 14.69
N TYR A 296 14.62 7.46 15.26
CA TYR A 296 13.62 6.50 14.79
C TYR A 296 12.21 7.06 15.05
N SER A 297 11.22 6.56 14.33
CA SER A 297 9.82 6.98 14.48
C SER A 297 8.85 5.85 14.19
N ASP A 298 7.63 5.95 14.71
CA ASP A 298 6.51 5.08 14.34
C ASP A 298 5.22 5.89 14.21
N LEU A 299 4.53 5.74 13.09
CA LEU A 299 3.27 6.39 12.76
C LEU A 299 2.10 5.46 13.04
N ALA A 300 0.99 6.03 13.50
CA ALA A 300 -0.29 5.35 13.58
C ALA A 300 -1.41 6.25 13.03
N SER A 301 -2.34 5.69 12.27
CA SER A 301 -3.60 6.37 11.96
C SER A 301 -4.59 6.14 13.10
N ILE A 302 -5.13 7.22 13.65
CA ILE A 302 -6.06 7.20 14.80
C ILE A 302 -7.53 7.13 14.32
N GLY A 303 -7.75 7.17 13.01
CA GLY A 303 -9.08 7.33 12.42
C GLY A 303 -9.58 8.79 12.48
N PRO A 304 -10.88 9.04 12.27
CA PRO A 304 -11.44 10.38 12.31
C PRO A 304 -11.50 10.93 13.74
N SER A 305 -10.94 12.12 13.94
CA SER A 305 -11.10 12.88 15.19
C SER A 305 -12.56 13.34 15.39
N PRO A 306 -12.93 13.82 16.59
CA PRO A 306 -14.20 14.51 16.81
C PRO A 306 -14.34 15.71 15.87
N GLY A 307 -15.13 15.56 14.81
CA GLY A 307 -15.16 16.49 13.66
C GLY A 307 -14.93 15.82 12.29
N GLY A 308 -14.67 14.51 12.24
CA GLY A 308 -14.59 13.73 11.00
C GLY A 308 -13.28 13.87 10.22
N VAL A 309 -12.28 14.58 10.77
CA VAL A 309 -10.98 14.80 10.12
C VAL A 309 -10.04 13.66 10.50
N LEU A 310 -9.46 12.97 9.51
CA LEU A 310 -8.46 11.93 9.76
C LEU A 310 -7.26 12.50 10.56
N ALA A 311 -6.87 11.79 11.62
CA ALA A 311 -5.75 12.15 12.49
C ALA A 311 -4.68 11.05 12.53
N PHE A 312 -3.46 11.47 12.84
CA PHE A 312 -2.28 10.62 12.94
C PHE A 312 -1.55 10.90 14.27
N ALA A 313 -0.95 9.86 14.82
CA ALA A 313 0.06 9.96 15.87
C ALA A 313 1.42 9.61 15.29
N CYS A 314 2.47 10.25 15.80
CA CYS A 314 3.86 9.92 15.57
C CYS A 314 4.56 9.84 16.93
N VAL A 315 5.15 8.68 17.25
CA VAL A 315 6.18 8.58 18.29
C VAL A 315 7.55 8.67 17.62
N TYR A 316 8.51 9.34 18.25
CA TYR A 316 9.88 9.41 17.71
C TYR A 316 10.93 9.66 18.78
N GLU A 317 12.15 9.16 18.55
CA GLU A 317 13.29 9.48 19.39
C GLU A 317 13.69 10.95 19.18
N SER A 318 13.91 11.70 20.27
CA SER A 318 14.39 13.09 20.23
C SER A 318 15.38 13.42 21.35
N GLY A 319 15.82 14.68 21.39
CA GLY A 319 16.65 15.20 22.48
C GLY A 319 17.29 16.54 22.16
N ALA A 320 17.82 17.22 23.17
CA ALA A 320 18.45 18.52 23.04
C ALA A 320 19.86 18.45 22.41
N ARG A 321 20.60 17.35 22.61
CA ARG A 321 21.99 17.19 22.13
C ARG A 321 22.16 15.98 21.21
N VAL A 322 21.54 14.86 21.54
CA VAL A 322 21.51 13.63 20.73
C VAL A 322 20.08 13.13 20.58
N SER A 323 19.84 12.33 19.55
CA SER A 323 18.48 11.95 19.14
C SER A 323 17.85 10.82 19.97
N PHE A 324 18.44 10.42 21.09
CA PHE A 324 18.05 9.26 21.90
C PHE A 324 18.03 9.62 23.40
N GLU A 325 17.64 10.86 23.72
CA GLU A 325 17.48 11.33 25.11
C GLU A 325 16.06 11.05 25.64
N GLU A 326 15.05 11.16 24.77
CA GLU A 326 13.62 11.02 25.11
C GLU A 326 12.83 10.38 23.95
N ILE A 327 11.57 9.98 24.20
CA ILE A 327 10.61 9.59 23.15
C ILE A 327 9.48 10.61 23.10
N SER A 328 9.51 11.50 22.11
CA SER A 328 8.42 12.45 21.89
C SER A 328 7.19 11.77 21.31
N PHE A 329 6.01 12.24 21.71
CA PHE A 329 4.72 11.92 21.10
C PHE A 329 4.13 13.17 20.45
N CYS A 330 3.65 13.06 19.21
CA CYS A 330 3.04 14.17 18.49
C CYS A 330 1.80 13.73 17.71
N MET A 331 0.72 14.51 17.80
CA MET A 331 -0.52 14.29 17.07
C MET A 331 -0.80 15.43 16.10
N PHE A 332 -1.31 15.09 14.91
CA PHE A 332 -1.68 16.07 13.90
C PHE A 332 -2.78 15.53 12.98
N SER A 333 -3.57 16.45 12.42
CA SER A 333 -4.64 16.13 11.47
C SER A 333 -4.14 16.11 10.02
N LEU A 334 -4.87 15.42 9.14
CA LEU A 334 -4.63 15.49 7.70
C LEU A 334 -4.76 16.91 7.14
N ARG A 335 -5.58 17.77 7.77
CA ARG A 335 -5.68 19.20 7.42
C ARG A 335 -4.34 19.93 7.65
N GLU A 336 -3.66 19.64 8.76
CA GLU A 336 -2.36 20.23 9.07
C GLU A 336 -1.26 19.67 8.19
N VAL A 337 -1.28 18.37 7.88
CA VAL A 337 -0.39 17.78 6.87
C VAL A 337 -0.56 18.54 5.55
N LEU A 338 -1.79 18.62 5.02
CA LEU A 338 -2.08 19.27 3.74
C LEU A 338 -1.79 20.78 3.72
N GLY A 339 -1.85 21.45 4.88
CA GLY A 339 -1.52 22.87 5.01
C GLY A 339 -0.02 23.18 5.09
N ASN A 340 0.80 22.21 5.53
CA ASN A 340 2.24 22.40 5.72
C ASN A 340 3.11 21.70 4.67
N VAL A 341 2.68 20.56 4.12
CA VAL A 341 3.42 19.88 3.04
C VAL A 341 3.22 20.61 1.71
N ARG A 342 4.31 20.79 0.96
CA ARG A 342 4.28 21.43 -0.35
C ARG A 342 4.41 20.39 -1.46
N ALA A 343 3.63 20.57 -2.53
CA ALA A 343 4.00 19.99 -3.81
C ALA A 343 5.40 20.52 -4.20
N GLY A 344 6.24 19.66 -4.75
CA GLY A 344 7.68 19.92 -4.93
C GLY A 344 8.01 21.17 -5.76
N ALA A 345 9.24 21.66 -5.60
CA ALA A 345 9.82 22.82 -6.28
C ALA A 345 9.22 24.21 -5.91
N GLY A 346 9.29 24.57 -4.62
CA GLY A 346 9.08 25.95 -4.16
C GLY A 346 10.05 26.31 -3.02
N LEU A 347 10.65 27.50 -3.08
CA LEU A 347 11.67 28.00 -2.13
C LEU A 347 11.18 27.88 -0.66
N PRO A 348 12.04 27.52 0.32
CA PRO A 348 11.63 27.49 1.72
C PRO A 348 11.19 28.89 2.17
N SER A 349 9.95 29.04 2.61
CA SER A 349 9.58 30.19 3.43
C SER A 349 9.80 29.81 4.88
N LEU A 350 10.37 30.73 5.66
CA LEU A 350 10.51 30.56 7.10
C LEU A 350 9.13 30.36 7.74
N GLY A 351 8.82 29.12 8.13
CA GLY A 351 7.52 28.75 8.70
C GLY A 351 7.34 29.31 10.10
N SER A 352 6.11 29.66 10.46
CA SER A 352 5.75 30.07 11.82
C SER A 352 6.07 28.98 12.84
N LYS A 353 6.48 29.39 14.05
CA LYS A 353 6.75 28.51 15.20
C LYS A 353 5.72 27.38 15.31
N PRO A 354 6.14 26.12 15.59
CA PRO A 354 5.21 25.07 15.95
C PRO A 354 4.32 25.53 17.12
N ARG A 355 3.00 25.38 16.96
CA ARG A 355 2.12 25.30 18.12
C ARG A 355 2.45 24.01 18.88
N GLU A 356 2.22 24.02 20.18
CA GLU A 356 2.58 22.94 21.12
C GLU A 356 1.75 21.66 20.86
N HIS A 357 2.12 20.91 19.82
CA HIS A 357 1.44 19.66 19.40
C HIS A 357 2.25 18.39 19.72
N CYS A 358 3.56 18.54 19.94
CA CYS A 358 4.44 17.45 20.34
C CYS A 358 4.78 17.62 21.82
N GLN A 359 4.59 16.57 22.61
CA GLN A 359 4.94 16.53 24.02
C GLN A 359 6.12 15.57 24.24
N PRO A 360 7.16 15.99 24.97
CA PRO A 360 8.17 15.06 25.49
C PRO A 360 7.53 14.15 26.55
N SER A 361 8.08 12.95 26.71
CA SER A 361 7.66 11.94 27.70
C SER A 361 8.22 12.20 29.10
#